data_AF-A0A4Q6IAJ2-F1
#
_entry.id   AF-A0A4Q6IAJ2-F1
#
_cell.length_a   1.000
_cell.length_b   1.000
_cell.length_c   1.000
_cell.angle_alpha   90.00
_cell.angle_beta   90.00
_cell.angle_gamma   90.00
#
_symmetry.space_group_name_H-M   'P 1'
#
loop_
_entity.id
_entity.type
_entity.pdbx_description
1 polymer ?
#
loop_
_entity_poly.entity_id
_entity_poly.type
_entity_poly.pdbx_seq_one_letter_code
_entity_poly.pdbx_strand_id
1 'polypeptide(L)'
;MSASPLDQFKILTIFKLPNVAGYNIDFTNASLFMVLSTISVALFCYIGLKKESIIPNGIQSIVEFIYEFIASTIESNVGKEGLQYIPLVFTVFMFIATCNLLGILPSGFTATSHIAVTFAISMVVFVSVTIIGFKHQGVHFLRILLPKGTPGWLAPMMVFIELFAYCARPVSLSIRLAANMIAGHTIIKVIAGFVVKMNIFLTPLPMIFIIILIGFEIFVAILQAYIFTVLTCVYLSDAVKEH
;
A
#
# COMPACT_ATOMS: atom_id res chain seq x y z
N MET A 1 10.77 -0.13 33.39
CA MET A 1 11.59 -0.49 32.22
C MET A 1 11.11 0.38 31.06
N SER A 2 11.91 1.37 30.64
CA SER A 2 11.55 2.29 29.56
C SER A 2 11.49 1.52 28.24
N ALA A 3 10.31 1.00 27.89
CA ALA A 3 10.07 0.45 26.56
C ALA A 3 10.34 1.58 25.56
N SER A 4 11.33 1.39 24.70
CA SER A 4 11.57 2.31 23.60
C SER A 4 10.32 2.31 22.73
N PRO A 5 9.79 3.46 22.29
CA PRO A 5 8.63 3.52 21.39
C PRO A 5 8.79 2.63 20.14
N LEU A 6 10.05 2.35 19.75
CA LEU A 6 10.42 1.49 18.63
C LEU A 6 10.39 -0.01 18.92
N ASP A 7 10.28 -0.44 20.19
CA ASP A 7 10.26 -1.88 20.56
C ASP A 7 9.07 -2.62 19.94
N GLN A 8 8.03 -1.90 19.53
CA GLN A 8 6.85 -2.43 18.85
C GLN A 8 7.12 -2.96 17.45
N PHE A 9 8.19 -2.49 16.80
CA PHE A 9 8.59 -2.93 15.47
C PHE A 9 9.60 -4.08 15.53
N LYS A 10 9.89 -4.64 16.72
CA LYS A 10 10.77 -5.81 16.83
C LYS A 10 10.10 -7.03 16.23
N ILE A 11 10.78 -7.62 15.25
CA ILE A 11 10.37 -8.87 14.62
C ILE A 11 10.65 -10.00 15.63
N LEU A 12 9.59 -10.59 16.18
CA LEU A 12 9.68 -11.80 17.00
C LEU A 12 9.42 -13.01 16.12
N THR A 13 10.25 -14.04 16.28
CA THR A 13 10.04 -15.35 15.67
C THR A 13 9.06 -16.13 16.53
N ILE A 14 7.91 -16.48 15.96
CA ILE A 14 6.87 -17.26 16.64
C ILE A 14 7.17 -18.76 16.45
N PHE A 15 7.60 -19.14 15.25
CA PHE A 15 7.89 -20.53 14.91
C PHE A 15 9.18 -20.61 14.09
N LYS A 16 10.16 -21.37 14.57
CA LYS A 16 11.41 -21.60 13.83
C LYS A 16 11.23 -22.79 12.90
N LEU A 17 11.28 -22.56 11.59
CA LEU A 17 11.28 -23.65 10.61
C LEU A 17 12.73 -24.10 10.35
N PRO A 18 12.95 -25.36 9.91
CA PRO A 18 14.27 -25.81 9.54
C PRO A 18 14.86 -24.95 8.41
N ASN A 19 16.15 -24.64 8.51
CA ASN A 19 16.87 -23.86 7.49
C ASN A 19 16.84 -24.60 6.15
N VAL A 20 16.17 -24.01 5.16
CA VAL A 20 16.19 -24.48 3.78
C VAL A 20 17.16 -23.58 3.00
N ALA A 21 18.18 -24.17 2.41
CA ALA A 21 19.15 -23.49 1.53
C ALA A 21 19.94 -22.31 2.17
N GLY A 22 20.18 -22.34 3.49
CA GLY A 22 20.98 -21.31 4.19
C GLY A 22 20.21 -20.03 4.55
N TYR A 23 18.91 -19.97 4.27
CA TYR A 23 18.01 -18.91 4.71
C TYR A 23 17.16 -19.38 5.90
N ASN A 24 17.10 -18.59 6.96
CA ASN A 24 16.19 -18.82 8.09
C ASN A 24 14.76 -18.46 7.64
N ILE A 25 13.93 -19.47 7.36
CA ILE A 25 12.51 -19.27 7.03
C ILE A 25 11.71 -19.23 8.33
N ASP A 26 12.06 -18.37 9.27
CA ASP A 26 11.33 -18.31 10.54
C ASP A 26 9.97 -17.62 10.32
N PHE A 27 8.90 -18.23 10.85
CA PHE A 27 7.59 -17.59 10.88
C PHE A 27 7.60 -16.50 11.96
N THR A 28 7.43 -15.26 11.54
CA THR A 28 7.55 -14.07 12.38
C THR A 28 6.18 -13.43 12.61
N ASN A 29 6.12 -12.48 13.57
CA ASN A 29 4.94 -11.62 13.72
C ASN A 29 4.56 -10.94 12.38
N ALA A 30 5.54 -10.50 11.60
CA ALA A 30 5.31 -9.85 10.31
C ALA A 30 4.60 -10.80 9.31
N SER A 31 5.06 -12.05 9.20
CA SER A 31 4.43 -13.03 8.31
C SER A 31 3.02 -13.42 8.78
N LEU A 32 2.79 -13.48 10.10
CA LEU A 32 1.46 -13.74 10.66
C LEU A 32 0.47 -12.65 10.24
N PHE A 33 0.83 -11.37 10.43
CA PHE A 33 -0.06 -10.25 10.10
C PHE A 33 -0.29 -10.10 8.59
N MET A 34 0.69 -10.45 7.76
CA MET A 34 0.48 -10.52 6.30
C MET A 34 -0.52 -11.61 5.92
N VAL A 35 -0.39 -12.82 6.47
CA VAL A 35 -1.35 -13.91 6.24
C VAL A 35 -2.74 -13.52 6.74
N LEU A 36 -2.83 -12.90 7.91
CA LEU A 36 -4.09 -12.39 8.46
C LEU A 36 -4.72 -11.35 7.52
N SER A 37 -3.93 -10.44 6.96
CA SER A 37 -4.41 -9.46 6.00
C SER A 37 -4.94 -10.12 4.73
N THR A 38 -4.25 -11.11 4.17
CA THR A 38 -4.72 -11.86 3.00
C THR A 38 -6.01 -12.61 3.30
N ILE A 39 -6.10 -13.31 4.43
CA ILE A 39 -7.31 -14.01 4.86
C ILE A 39 -8.45 -13.03 5.07
N SER A 40 -8.19 -11.87 5.68
CA SER A 40 -9.20 -10.84 5.92
C SER A 40 -9.76 -10.29 4.61
N VAL A 41 -8.92 -10.02 3.61
CA VAL A 41 -9.37 -9.60 2.28
C VAL A 41 -10.20 -10.70 1.61
N ALA A 42 -9.70 -11.95 1.61
CA ALA A 42 -10.39 -13.08 1.00
C ALA A 42 -11.75 -13.34 1.65
N LEU A 43 -11.83 -13.28 2.98
CA LEU A 43 -13.07 -13.43 3.74
C LEU A 43 -14.03 -12.27 3.46
N PHE A 44 -13.53 -11.04 3.43
CA PHE A 44 -14.35 -9.85 3.16
C PHE A 44 -14.99 -9.92 1.77
N CYS A 45 -14.22 -10.24 0.74
CA CYS A 45 -14.74 -10.47 -0.60
C CYS A 45 -15.69 -11.69 -0.64
N TYR A 46 -15.31 -12.81 -0.04
CA TYR A 46 -16.15 -14.01 -0.01
C TYR A 46 -17.52 -13.74 0.63
N ILE A 47 -17.55 -13.10 1.81
CA ILE A 47 -18.81 -12.77 2.50
C ILE A 47 -19.63 -11.76 1.69
N GLY A 48 -18.99 -10.73 1.14
CA GLY A 48 -19.68 -9.71 0.34
C GLY A 48 -20.28 -10.25 -0.96
N LEU A 49 -19.65 -11.26 -1.57
CA LEU A 49 -20.08 -11.86 -2.84
C LEU A 49 -20.87 -13.18 -2.67
N LYS A 50 -20.99 -13.71 -1.44
CA LYS A 50 -21.58 -15.05 -1.17
C LYS A 50 -23.04 -15.16 -1.60
N LYS A 51 -23.79 -14.07 -1.52
CA LYS A 51 -25.22 -14.05 -1.84
C LYS A 51 -25.43 -12.92 -2.82
N GLU A 52 -25.44 -13.25 -4.12
CA GLU A 52 -25.83 -12.34 -5.20
C GLU A 52 -27.34 -12.06 -5.10
N SER A 53 -27.78 -11.39 -4.04
CA SER A 53 -29.16 -10.93 -3.91
C SER A 53 -29.33 -9.61 -4.63
N ILE A 54 -30.42 -9.49 -5.38
CA ILE A 54 -30.80 -8.27 -6.13
C ILE A 54 -30.94 -7.05 -5.20
N ILE A 55 -31.29 -7.29 -3.93
CA ILE A 55 -31.19 -6.28 -2.85
C ILE A 55 -29.86 -6.54 -2.12
N PRO A 56 -28.88 -5.63 -2.20
CA PRO A 56 -27.56 -5.88 -1.64
C PRO A 56 -27.61 -5.87 -0.11
N ASN A 57 -26.85 -6.79 0.51
CA ASN A 57 -26.60 -6.74 1.94
C ASN A 57 -25.58 -5.63 2.26
N GLY A 58 -25.56 -5.09 3.49
CA GLY A 58 -24.67 -3.97 3.85
C GLY A 58 -23.19 -4.22 3.52
N ILE A 59 -22.69 -5.45 3.72
CA ILE A 59 -21.30 -5.82 3.37
C ILE A 59 -21.11 -5.90 1.85
N GLN A 60 -22.10 -6.41 1.13
CA GLN A 60 -22.09 -6.47 -0.34
C GLN A 60 -22.02 -5.05 -0.92
N SER A 61 -22.82 -4.11 -0.41
CA SER A 61 -22.78 -2.71 -0.84
C SER A 61 -21.42 -2.06 -0.65
N ILE A 62 -20.68 -2.41 0.42
CA ILE A 62 -19.32 -1.88 0.63
C ILE A 62 -18.36 -2.44 -0.42
N VAL A 63 -18.41 -3.75 -0.71
CA VAL A 63 -17.55 -4.37 -1.73
C VAL A 63 -17.85 -3.80 -3.12
N GLU A 64 -19.13 -3.68 -3.47
CA GLU A 64 -19.59 -3.10 -4.74
C GLU A 64 -19.16 -1.64 -4.87
N PHE A 65 -19.32 -0.84 -3.81
CA PHE A 65 -18.86 0.55 -3.79
C PHE A 65 -17.35 0.66 -4.01
N ILE A 66 -16.54 -0.17 -3.34
CA ILE A 66 -15.08 -0.18 -3.54
C ILE A 66 -14.74 -0.60 -4.98
N TYR A 67 -15.43 -1.61 -5.51
CA TYR A 67 -15.22 -2.06 -6.89
C TYR A 67 -15.55 -0.96 -7.91
N GLU A 68 -16.70 -0.31 -7.77
CA GLU A 68 -17.13 0.79 -8.64
C GLU A 68 -16.21 2.00 -8.53
N PHE A 69 -15.76 2.33 -7.32
CA PHE A 69 -14.76 3.39 -7.08
C PHE A 69 -13.45 3.12 -7.83
N ILE A 70 -12.95 1.88 -7.79
CA ILE A 70 -11.73 1.48 -8.50
C ILE A 70 -11.95 1.44 -10.01
N ALA A 71 -13.09 0.91 -10.47
CA ALA A 71 -13.44 0.89 -11.88
C ALA A 71 -13.53 2.31 -12.47
N SER A 72 -14.19 3.23 -11.77
CA SER A 72 -14.29 4.65 -12.15
C SER A 72 -12.92 5.34 -12.14
N THR A 73 -12.06 5.02 -11.17
CA THR A 73 -10.68 5.53 -11.11
C THR A 73 -9.85 5.04 -12.31
N ILE A 74 -9.99 3.77 -12.70
CA ILE A 74 -9.30 3.22 -13.86
C ILE A 74 -9.85 3.83 -15.15
N GLU A 75 -11.17 3.93 -15.30
CA GLU A 75 -11.79 4.49 -16.49
C GLU A 75 -11.41 5.96 -16.70
N SER A 76 -11.37 6.76 -15.62
CA SER A 76 -10.96 8.17 -15.69
C SER A 76 -9.48 8.38 -16.01
N ASN A 77 -8.59 7.51 -15.54
CA ASN A 77 -7.14 7.66 -15.76
C ASN A 77 -6.64 6.94 -17.03
N VAL A 78 -7.10 5.72 -17.28
CA VAL A 78 -6.64 4.83 -18.37
C VAL A 78 -7.62 4.83 -19.54
N GLY A 79 -8.93 4.97 -19.30
CA GLY A 79 -9.98 4.77 -20.29
C GLY A 79 -10.50 3.32 -20.36
N LYS A 80 -11.39 3.04 -21.31
CA LYS A 80 -12.10 1.75 -21.42
C LYS A 80 -11.18 0.54 -21.60
N GLU A 81 -10.01 0.72 -22.20
CA GLU A 81 -9.02 -0.35 -22.36
C GLU A 81 -8.35 -0.77 -21.04
N GLY A 82 -8.42 0.08 -20.01
CA GLY A 82 -7.94 -0.20 -18.67
C GLY A 82 -8.83 -1.15 -17.87
N LEU A 83 -10.10 -1.33 -18.27
CA LEU A 83 -11.08 -2.11 -17.51
C LEU A 83 -10.68 -3.59 -17.35
N GLN A 84 -9.91 -4.15 -18.30
CA GLN A 84 -9.38 -5.52 -18.19
C GLN A 84 -8.41 -5.71 -17.01
N TYR A 85 -7.84 -4.61 -16.48
CA TYR A 85 -6.88 -4.62 -15.39
C TYR A 85 -7.50 -4.34 -14.01
N ILE A 86 -8.83 -4.17 -13.94
CA ILE A 86 -9.55 -3.99 -12.67
C ILE A 86 -9.17 -5.05 -11.64
N PRO A 87 -9.11 -6.36 -11.94
CA PRO A 87 -8.84 -7.37 -10.92
C PRO A 87 -7.47 -7.19 -10.24
N LEU A 88 -6.44 -6.78 -11.01
CA LEU A 88 -5.10 -6.54 -10.50
C LEU A 88 -5.11 -5.34 -9.54
N VAL A 89 -5.62 -4.21 -10.00
CA VAL A 89 -5.66 -2.96 -9.23
C VAL A 89 -6.53 -3.12 -7.98
N PHE A 90 -7.67 -3.78 -8.11
CA PHE A 90 -8.58 -4.08 -7.00
C PHE A 90 -7.88 -4.92 -5.92
N THR A 91 -7.20 -5.99 -6.31
CA THR A 91 -6.51 -6.88 -5.37
C THR A 91 -5.42 -6.14 -4.60
N VAL A 92 -4.63 -5.33 -5.31
CA VAL A 92 -3.55 -4.55 -4.70
C VAL A 92 -4.09 -3.47 -3.76
N PHE A 93 -5.14 -2.75 -4.16
CA PHE A 93 -5.80 -1.77 -3.31
C PHE A 93 -6.32 -2.41 -2.02
N MET A 94 -7.10 -3.49 -2.15
CA MET A 94 -7.67 -4.18 -1.00
C MET A 94 -6.59 -4.72 -0.06
N PHE A 95 -5.52 -5.29 -0.62
CA PHE A 95 -4.41 -5.79 0.17
C PHE A 95 -3.70 -4.68 0.95
N ILE A 96 -3.32 -3.58 0.29
CA ILE A 96 -2.62 -2.46 0.95
C ILE A 96 -3.53 -1.79 1.99
N ALA A 97 -4.80 -1.54 1.64
CA ALA A 97 -5.76 -0.90 2.54
C ALA A 97 -5.99 -1.74 3.80
N THR A 98 -6.23 -3.04 3.66
CA THR A 98 -6.41 -3.94 4.81
C THR A 98 -5.13 -4.08 5.62
N CYS A 99 -3.97 -4.15 4.99
CA CYS A 99 -2.70 -4.26 5.72
C CYS A 99 -2.42 -3.01 6.56
N ASN A 100 -2.66 -1.81 6.01
CA ASN A 100 -2.53 -0.56 6.76
C ASN A 100 -3.57 -0.46 7.88
N LEU A 101 -4.82 -0.83 7.63
CA LEU A 101 -5.89 -0.72 8.62
C LEU A 101 -5.71 -1.72 9.78
N LEU A 102 -5.30 -2.95 9.49
CA LEU A 102 -4.91 -3.91 10.53
C LEU A 102 -3.69 -3.46 11.33
N GLY A 103 -2.80 -2.70 10.69
CA GLY A 103 -1.64 -2.09 11.31
C GLY A 103 -2.01 -1.12 12.44
N ILE A 104 -3.04 -0.30 12.24
CA ILE A 104 -3.48 0.74 13.19
C ILE A 104 -4.11 0.14 14.46
N LEU A 105 -4.52 -1.13 14.44
CA LEU A 105 -5.13 -1.76 15.61
C LEU A 105 -4.21 -1.68 16.83
N PRO A 106 -4.72 -1.39 18.05
CA PRO A 106 -3.89 -1.19 19.25
C PRO A 106 -2.99 -2.38 19.63
N SER A 107 -3.36 -3.60 19.21
CA SER A 107 -2.58 -4.83 19.37
C SER A 107 -2.00 -5.36 18.05
N GLY A 108 -2.16 -4.60 16.98
CA GLY A 108 -1.71 -4.94 15.64
C GLY A 108 -0.22 -4.73 15.49
N PHE A 109 0.44 -5.63 14.75
CA PHE A 109 1.80 -5.41 14.28
C PHE A 109 1.74 -4.85 12.86
N THR A 110 2.30 -3.65 12.66
CA THR A 110 2.39 -3.02 11.34
C THR A 110 3.50 -3.67 10.51
N ALA A 111 3.15 -4.74 9.78
CA ALA A 111 4.09 -5.36 8.84
C ALA A 111 4.57 -4.35 7.76
N THR A 112 3.75 -3.34 7.44
CA THR A 112 4.07 -2.24 6.51
C THR A 112 5.02 -1.18 7.08
N SER A 113 5.36 -1.21 8.37
CA SER A 113 6.41 -0.35 8.92
C SER A 113 7.81 -0.80 8.50
N HIS A 114 7.98 -2.04 8.06
CA HIS A 114 9.25 -2.50 7.52
C HIS A 114 9.36 -2.14 6.04
N ILE A 115 10.30 -1.23 5.74
CA ILE A 115 10.59 -0.79 4.37
C ILE A 115 10.84 -1.98 3.43
N ALA A 116 11.48 -3.05 3.91
CA ALA A 116 11.71 -4.25 3.10
C ALA A 116 10.40 -4.90 2.60
N VAL A 117 9.36 -4.95 3.43
CA VAL A 117 8.07 -5.55 3.07
C VAL A 117 7.30 -4.64 2.11
N THR A 118 7.25 -3.33 2.40
CA THR A 118 6.57 -2.37 1.52
C THR A 118 7.26 -2.23 0.17
N PHE A 119 8.59 -2.29 0.15
CA PHE A 119 9.39 -2.30 -1.06
C PHE A 119 9.12 -3.56 -1.88
N ALA A 120 9.07 -4.75 -1.27
CA ALA A 120 8.75 -5.99 -1.98
C ALA A 120 7.37 -5.92 -2.66
N ILE A 121 6.34 -5.44 -1.96
CA ILE A 121 4.98 -5.27 -2.53
C ILE A 121 5.01 -4.26 -3.68
N SER A 122 5.64 -3.09 -3.47
CA SER A 122 5.74 -2.06 -4.50
C SER A 122 6.50 -2.55 -5.73
N MET A 123 7.52 -3.39 -5.54
CA MET A 123 8.32 -3.95 -6.62
C MET A 123 7.52 -4.97 -7.43
N VAL A 124 6.76 -5.85 -6.78
CA VAL A 124 5.87 -6.80 -7.47
C VAL A 124 4.87 -6.07 -8.36
N VAL A 125 4.24 -5.02 -7.84
CA VAL A 125 3.29 -4.23 -8.63
C VAL A 125 3.99 -3.53 -9.78
N PHE A 126 5.14 -2.90 -9.52
CA PHE A 126 5.92 -2.22 -10.55
C PHE A 126 6.29 -3.18 -11.69
N VAL A 127 6.87 -4.34 -11.37
CA VAL A 127 7.21 -5.37 -12.37
C VAL A 127 5.96 -5.83 -13.13
N SER A 128 4.84 -6.04 -12.43
CA SER A 128 3.59 -6.47 -13.06
C SER A 128 3.12 -5.46 -14.09
N VAL A 129 3.12 -4.16 -13.76
CA VAL A 129 2.75 -3.08 -14.68
C VAL A 129 3.75 -2.95 -15.82
N THR A 130 5.06 -3.05 -15.54
CA THR A 130 6.10 -3.01 -16.58
C THR A 130 5.93 -4.16 -17.59
N ILE A 131 5.68 -5.39 -17.12
CA ILE A 131 5.43 -6.55 -17.99
C ILE A 131 4.18 -6.33 -18.86
N ILE A 132 3.10 -5.82 -18.27
CA ILE A 132 1.87 -5.49 -19.00
C ILE A 132 2.15 -4.45 -20.10
N GLY A 133 2.92 -3.40 -19.78
CA GLY A 133 3.29 -2.36 -20.75
C GLY A 133 4.15 -2.89 -21.90
N PHE A 134 5.17 -3.70 -21.61
CA PHE A 134 5.95 -4.37 -22.65
C PHE A 134 5.11 -5.33 -23.49
N LYS A 135 4.10 -5.99 -22.92
CA LYS A 135 3.23 -6.89 -23.68
C LYS A 135 2.29 -6.13 -24.64
N HIS A 136 1.81 -4.96 -24.26
CA HIS A 136 0.91 -4.15 -25.09
C HIS A 136 1.66 -3.34 -26.18
N GLN A 137 2.75 -2.67 -25.82
CA GLN A 137 3.46 -1.74 -26.73
C GLN A 137 4.82 -2.28 -27.23
N GLY A 138 5.35 -3.37 -26.67
CA GLY A 138 6.63 -3.95 -27.09
C GLY A 138 7.79 -2.97 -26.95
N VAL A 139 8.61 -2.84 -28.01
CA VAL A 139 9.74 -1.91 -28.07
C VAL A 139 9.30 -0.43 -28.08
N HIS A 140 8.02 -0.16 -28.42
CA HIS A 140 7.46 1.20 -28.39
C HIS A 140 7.22 1.70 -26.96
N PHE A 141 7.19 0.81 -25.96
CA PHE A 141 7.17 1.18 -24.54
C PHE A 141 8.39 2.02 -24.14
N LEU A 142 9.53 1.87 -24.83
CA LEU A 142 10.71 2.69 -24.58
C LEU A 142 10.52 4.16 -24.99
N ARG A 143 9.46 4.49 -25.75
CA ARG A 143 9.08 5.86 -26.10
C ARG A 143 8.52 6.64 -24.92
N ILE A 144 8.08 5.97 -23.84
CA ILE A 144 7.77 6.61 -22.55
C ILE A 144 8.98 7.40 -22.01
N LEU A 145 10.20 6.95 -22.33
CA LEU A 145 11.44 7.58 -21.88
C LEU A 145 11.79 8.84 -22.70
N LEU A 146 11.05 9.11 -23.79
CA LEU A 146 11.30 10.20 -24.72
C LEU A 146 10.02 11.01 -24.99
N PRO A 147 9.81 12.13 -24.27
CA PRO A 147 8.71 13.04 -24.55
C PRO A 147 8.75 13.53 -26.01
N LYS A 148 7.60 13.48 -26.69
CA LYS A 148 7.43 14.01 -28.06
C LYS A 148 7.78 15.50 -28.07
N GLY A 149 8.75 15.90 -28.89
CA GLY A 149 9.21 17.30 -29.01
C GLY A 149 10.60 17.59 -28.44
N THR A 150 11.29 16.59 -27.87
CA THR A 150 12.66 16.77 -27.39
C THR A 150 13.63 16.94 -28.57
N PRO A 151 14.44 18.02 -28.63
CA PRO A 151 15.49 18.18 -29.63
C PRO A 151 16.44 16.97 -29.58
N GLY A 152 16.83 16.42 -30.73
CA GLY A 152 17.64 15.19 -30.80
C GLY A 152 18.96 15.23 -30.00
N TRP A 153 19.47 16.43 -29.70
CA TRP A 153 20.64 16.62 -28.84
C TRP A 153 20.37 16.39 -27.34
N LEU A 154 19.18 16.73 -26.84
CA LEU A 154 18.78 16.50 -25.45
C LEU A 154 18.18 15.11 -25.21
N ALA A 155 17.85 14.40 -26.28
CA ALA A 155 17.21 13.09 -26.21
C ALA A 155 17.95 12.07 -25.32
N PRO A 156 19.29 11.88 -25.42
CA PRO A 156 20.00 10.91 -24.59
C PRO A 156 19.94 11.25 -23.10
N MET A 157 20.09 12.53 -22.75
CA MET A 157 20.05 12.99 -21.34
C MET A 157 18.66 12.81 -20.74
N MET A 158 17.60 13.10 -21.50
CA MET A 158 16.21 12.93 -21.04
C MET A 158 15.88 11.46 -20.76
N VAL A 159 16.33 10.54 -21.63
CA VAL A 159 16.15 9.10 -21.42
C VAL A 159 16.78 8.63 -20.11
N PHE A 160 18.01 9.07 -19.80
CA PHE A 160 18.66 8.69 -18.54
C PHE A 160 17.91 9.20 -17.31
N ILE A 161 17.45 10.45 -17.35
CA ILE A 161 16.70 11.04 -16.23
C ILE A 161 15.35 10.34 -16.05
N GLU A 162 14.62 10.09 -17.14
CA GLU A 162 13.30 9.46 -17.08
C GLU A 162 13.41 7.98 -16.66
N LEU A 163 14.46 7.27 -17.09
CA LEU A 163 14.73 5.91 -16.64
C LEU A 163 15.00 5.87 -15.13
N PHE A 164 15.83 6.79 -14.62
CA PHE A 164 16.07 6.90 -13.19
C PHE A 164 14.79 7.26 -12.43
N ALA A 165 14.01 8.20 -12.93
CA ALA A 165 12.72 8.58 -12.35
C ALA A 165 11.77 7.37 -12.31
N TYR A 166 11.66 6.61 -13.41
CA TYR A 166 10.85 5.39 -13.50
C TYR A 166 11.25 4.36 -12.44
N CYS A 167 12.53 4.07 -12.27
CA CYS A 167 13.01 3.15 -11.24
C CYS A 167 12.88 3.69 -9.81
N ALA A 168 12.94 5.02 -9.61
CA ALA A 168 12.82 5.65 -8.30
C ALA A 168 11.36 5.72 -7.79
N ARG A 169 10.36 5.63 -8.68
CA ARG A 169 8.93 5.65 -8.34
C ARG A 169 8.52 4.58 -7.30
N PRO A 170 8.78 3.27 -7.47
CA PRO A 170 8.43 2.25 -6.47
C PRO A 170 9.17 2.44 -5.13
N VAL A 171 10.41 2.92 -5.18
CA VAL A 171 11.19 3.26 -3.97
C VAL A 171 10.51 4.40 -3.20
N SER A 172 10.13 5.48 -3.89
CA SER A 172 9.43 6.62 -3.27
C SER A 172 8.09 6.21 -2.65
N LEU A 173 7.33 5.37 -3.34
CA LEU A 173 6.02 4.91 -2.88
C LEU A 173 6.11 4.02 -1.64
N SER A 174 7.05 3.07 -1.62
CA SER A 174 7.30 2.19 -0.48
C SER A 174 7.82 2.92 0.75
N ILE A 175 8.74 3.89 0.56
CA ILE A 175 9.22 4.77 1.64
C ILE A 175 8.06 5.57 2.22
N ARG A 176 7.18 6.12 1.38
CA ARG A 176 6.02 6.90 1.83
C ARG A 176 5.08 6.07 2.70
N LEU A 177 4.78 4.84 2.29
CA LEU A 177 3.93 3.94 3.05
C LEU A 177 4.55 3.60 4.42
N ALA A 178 5.82 3.19 4.42
CA ALA A 178 6.52 2.80 5.65
C ALA A 178 6.73 3.98 6.60
N ALA A 179 7.15 5.14 6.08
CA ALA A 179 7.39 6.34 6.88
C ALA A 179 6.11 6.81 7.60
N ASN A 180 4.96 6.80 6.90
CA ASN A 180 3.69 7.20 7.51
C ASN A 180 3.28 6.25 8.65
N MET A 181 3.43 4.93 8.46
CA MET A 181 3.10 3.94 9.50
C MET A 181 4.09 3.97 10.68
N ILE A 182 5.38 4.17 10.43
CA ILE A 182 6.38 4.32 11.50
C ILE A 182 6.09 5.61 12.29
N ALA A 183 5.87 6.73 11.60
CA ALA A 183 5.70 8.04 12.23
C ALA A 183 4.42 8.09 13.08
N GLY A 184 3.28 7.65 12.54
CA GLY A 184 2.00 7.65 13.26
C GLY A 184 2.06 6.85 14.56
N HIS A 185 2.45 5.57 14.47
CA HIS A 185 2.62 4.71 15.64
C HIS A 185 3.67 5.22 16.64
N THR A 186 4.76 5.85 16.17
CA THR A 186 5.79 6.40 17.06
C THR A 186 5.25 7.61 17.82
N ILE A 187 4.58 8.53 17.14
CA ILE A 187 4.00 9.74 17.76
C ILE A 187 2.95 9.34 18.80
N ILE A 188 2.03 8.42 18.47
CA ILE A 188 1.00 7.95 19.40
C ILE A 188 1.64 7.35 20.65
N LYS A 189 2.69 6.52 20.52
CA LYS A 189 3.36 5.91 21.68
C LYS A 189 4.14 6.91 22.52
N VAL A 190 4.80 7.88 21.90
CA VAL A 190 5.50 8.94 22.64
C VAL A 190 4.50 9.72 23.48
N ILE A 191 3.36 10.12 22.91
CA ILE A 191 2.33 10.87 23.61
C ILE A 191 1.68 10.01 24.70
N ALA A 192 1.31 8.76 24.40
CA ALA A 192 0.78 7.82 25.38
C ALA A 192 1.73 7.59 26.56
N GLY A 193 3.05 7.52 26.29
CA GLY A 193 4.08 7.41 27.32
C GLY A 193 4.18 8.64 28.23
N PHE A 194 3.90 9.84 27.70
CA PHE A 194 3.76 11.05 28.51
C PHE A 194 2.46 11.02 29.33
N VAL A 195 1.33 10.62 28.74
CA VAL A 195 0.03 10.55 29.44
C VAL A 195 0.11 9.69 30.70
N VAL A 196 0.74 8.52 30.62
CA VAL A 196 0.87 7.59 31.75
C VAL A 196 1.71 8.17 32.90
N LYS A 197 2.62 9.11 32.60
CA LYS A 197 3.49 9.76 33.61
C LYS A 197 2.89 11.05 34.17
N MET A 198 1.82 11.56 33.59
CA MET A 198 1.19 12.81 34.00
C MET A 198 0.15 12.59 35.10
N ASN A 199 -0.16 13.66 35.84
CA ASN A 199 -1.18 13.63 36.88
C ASN A 199 -2.59 13.57 36.26
N ILE A 200 -3.56 12.94 36.96
CA ILE A 200 -4.91 12.67 36.44
C ILE A 200 -5.62 13.92 35.92
N PHE A 201 -5.40 15.08 36.54
CA PHE A 201 -6.07 16.33 36.17
C PHE A 201 -5.67 16.89 34.79
N LEU A 202 -4.45 16.60 34.31
CA LEU A 202 -3.95 17.10 33.02
C LEU A 202 -4.01 16.03 31.91
N THR A 203 -4.51 14.83 32.24
CA THR A 203 -4.68 13.67 31.35
C THR A 203 -5.72 13.87 30.22
N PRO A 204 -6.83 14.61 30.39
CA PRO A 204 -7.86 14.70 29.35
C PRO A 204 -7.38 15.33 28.04
N LEU A 205 -6.49 16.33 28.11
CA LEU A 205 -6.02 17.08 26.95
C LEU A 205 -5.17 16.20 26.00
N PRO A 206 -4.11 15.50 26.45
CA PRO A 206 -3.37 14.54 25.62
C PRO A 206 -4.23 13.38 25.09
N MET A 207 -5.23 12.92 25.84
CA MET A 207 -6.12 11.83 25.41
C MET A 207 -6.95 12.22 24.19
N ILE A 208 -7.53 13.42 24.19
CA ILE A 208 -8.26 13.94 23.02
C ILE A 208 -7.33 14.02 21.80
N PHE A 209 -6.09 14.48 22.00
CA PHE A 209 -5.10 14.57 20.93
C PHE A 209 -4.72 13.20 20.35
N ILE A 210 -4.59 12.15 21.18
CA ILE A 210 -4.38 10.77 20.71
C ILE A 210 -5.54 10.28 19.85
N ILE A 211 -6.79 10.53 20.27
CA ILE A 211 -7.98 10.11 19.51
C ILE A 211 -7.99 10.78 18.13
N ILE A 212 -7.69 12.08 18.06
CA ILE A 212 -7.59 12.82 16.80
C ILE A 212 -6.47 12.25 15.93
N LEU A 213 -5.30 11.94 16.50
CA LEU A 213 -4.18 11.35 15.78
C LEU A 213 -4.51 9.97 15.20
N ILE A 214 -5.21 9.11 15.94
CA ILE A 214 -5.67 7.81 15.44
C ILE A 214 -6.62 8.01 14.25
N GLY A 215 -7.57 8.95 14.35
CA GLY A 215 -8.46 9.30 13.24
C GLY A 215 -7.69 9.78 12.00
N PHE A 216 -6.67 10.62 12.21
CA PHE A 216 -5.80 11.09 11.15
C PHE A 216 -4.97 9.96 10.52
N GLU A 217 -4.48 9.01 11.31
CA GLU A 217 -3.71 7.87 10.81
C GLU A 217 -4.57 6.93 9.94
N ILE A 218 -5.83 6.70 10.34
CA ILE A 218 -6.81 5.96 9.52
C ILE A 218 -7.03 6.67 8.18
N PHE A 219 -7.18 7.98 8.20
CA PHE A 219 -7.34 8.77 6.97
C PHE A 219 -6.11 8.64 6.05
N VAL A 220 -4.90 8.82 6.61
CA VAL A 220 -3.65 8.68 5.85
C VAL A 220 -3.47 7.27 5.29
N ALA A 221 -3.85 6.24 6.04
CA ALA A 221 -3.77 4.84 5.60
C ALA A 221 -4.63 4.55 4.36
N ILE A 222 -5.87 5.05 4.34
CA ILE A 222 -6.78 4.91 3.19
C ILE A 222 -6.28 5.72 2.00
N LEU A 223 -5.89 6.98 2.24
CA LEU A 223 -5.39 7.88 1.20
C LEU A 223 -4.12 7.34 0.54
N GLN A 224 -3.26 6.67 1.31
CA GLN A 224 -2.04 6.06 0.78
C GLN A 224 -2.34 4.86 -0.13
N ALA A 225 -3.32 4.02 0.21
CA ALA A 225 -3.78 2.95 -0.67
C ALA A 225 -4.39 3.52 -1.97
N TYR A 226 -5.14 4.63 -1.86
CA TYR A 226 -5.68 5.34 -3.03
C TYR A 226 -4.59 5.93 -3.93
N ILE A 227 -3.61 6.65 -3.38
CA ILE A 227 -2.49 7.19 -4.16
C ILE A 227 -1.75 6.08 -4.89
N PHE A 228 -1.53 4.94 -4.21
CA PHE A 228 -0.91 3.78 -4.81
C PHE A 228 -1.68 3.30 -6.06
N THR A 229 -3.00 3.18 -5.94
CA THR A 229 -3.89 2.78 -7.04
C THR A 229 -3.87 3.79 -8.18
N VAL A 230 -4.04 5.08 -7.90
CA VAL A 230 -4.02 6.13 -8.94
C VAL A 230 -2.70 6.12 -9.69
N LEU A 231 -1.58 6.02 -8.97
CA LEU A 231 -0.25 5.99 -9.57
C LEU A 231 -0.06 4.75 -10.46
N THR A 232 -0.58 3.60 -10.04
CA THR A 232 -0.64 2.37 -10.84
C THR A 232 -1.48 2.58 -12.10
N CYS A 233 -2.63 3.25 -11.99
CA CYS A 233 -3.48 3.59 -13.14
C CYS A 233 -2.80 4.56 -14.10
N VAL A 234 -2.10 5.59 -13.61
CA VAL A 234 -1.34 6.52 -14.47
C VAL A 234 -0.28 5.74 -15.26
N TYR A 235 0.45 4.83 -14.63
CA TYR A 235 1.44 4.01 -15.35
C TYR A 235 0.82 3.05 -16.34
N LEU A 236 -0.33 2.49 -16.00
CA LEU A 236 -1.08 1.66 -16.92
C LEU A 236 -1.59 2.48 -18.12
N SER A 237 -1.97 3.74 -17.89
CA SER A 237 -2.38 4.68 -18.94
C SER A 237 -1.22 4.99 -19.88
N ASP A 238 -0.06 5.37 -19.33
CA ASP A 238 1.15 5.64 -20.13
C ASP A 238 1.56 4.39 -20.94
N ALA A 239 1.35 3.20 -20.39
CA ALA A 239 1.68 1.92 -21.01
C ALA A 239 0.67 1.44 -22.07
N VAL A 240 -0.59 1.91 -22.01
CA VAL A 240 -1.67 1.48 -22.91
C VAL A 240 -1.92 2.52 -23.99
N LYS A 241 -2.04 3.80 -23.63
CA LYS A 241 -2.25 4.90 -24.56
C LYS A 241 -0.91 5.48 -24.98
N GLU A 242 -0.62 5.45 -26.29
CA GLU A 242 0.44 6.29 -26.83
C GLU A 242 0.09 7.77 -26.57
N HIS A 243 0.97 8.49 -25.89
CA HIS A 243 1.09 9.94 -26.09
C HIS A 243 1.78 10.23 -27.40
#